data_AF-A0A836R978-F1
#
_entry.id   AF-A0A836R978-F1
#
_cell.length_a   1.000
_cell.length_b   1.000
_cell.length_c   1.000
_cell.angle_alpha   90.00
_cell.angle_beta   90.00
_cell.angle_gamma   90.00
#
_symmetry.space_group_name_H-M   'P 1'
#
loop_
_entity.id
_entity.type
_entity.pdbx_description
1 polymer ?
#
loop_
_entity_poly.entity_id
_entity_poly.type
_entity_poly.pdbx_seq_one_letter_code
_entity_poly.pdbx_strand_id
1 'polypeptide(L)'
;LLSPSGRYLMDKDVAQAIAGRLNKIGLKINVRVLEWGVYVKQILSRKTESPMFLLGWGNDTFDADGTLFPMFRSGERFSFYSNPEFDKYVDLGRSTLDPEKRKEYYSKALHILYDDPGWIFLYQQKDLYGASKRIKWEARSDERIFLIDVDWNK
;
A
#
# COMPACT_ATOMS: atom_id res chain seq x y z
N LEU A 1 5.63 -16.86 -1.01
CA LEU A 1 5.55 -15.40 -1.14
C LEU A 1 5.16 -15.06 -2.57
N LEU A 2 3.96 -14.52 -2.78
CA LEU A 2 3.54 -14.03 -4.08
C LEU A 2 4.07 -12.60 -4.31
N SER A 3 4.58 -12.33 -5.50
CA SER A 3 5.00 -11.00 -5.93
C SER A 3 4.32 -10.67 -7.27
N PRO A 4 3.91 -9.41 -7.50
CA PRO A 4 3.58 -8.98 -8.84
C PRO A 4 4.84 -8.88 -9.71
N SER A 5 4.63 -8.67 -11.00
CA SER A 5 5.66 -8.40 -12.01
C SER A 5 5.43 -7.03 -12.63
N GLY A 6 6.36 -6.11 -12.41
CA GLY A 6 6.32 -4.76 -13.01
C GLY A 6 5.27 -3.82 -12.42
N ARG A 7 4.66 -4.16 -11.28
CA ARG A 7 3.70 -3.26 -10.61
C ARG A 7 4.41 -2.25 -9.71
N TYR A 8 5.42 -2.72 -8.98
CA TYR A 8 6.23 -1.91 -8.07
C TYR A 8 7.69 -1.93 -8.53
N LEU A 9 8.46 -0.92 -8.15
CA LEU A 9 9.86 -0.84 -8.54
C LEU A 9 10.61 -2.02 -7.91
N MET A 10 11.22 -2.86 -8.75
CA MET A 10 12.00 -4.03 -8.33
C MET A 10 11.19 -5.07 -7.50
N ASP A 11 9.87 -5.18 -7.73
CA ASP A 11 8.98 -6.09 -6.98
C ASP A 11 9.54 -7.52 -6.83
N LYS A 12 10.00 -8.11 -7.92
CA LYS A 12 10.64 -9.43 -7.93
C LYS A 12 11.86 -9.49 -7.01
N ASP A 13 12.77 -8.54 -7.10
CA ASP A 13 14.03 -8.56 -6.36
C ASP A 13 13.80 -8.32 -4.86
N VAL A 14 12.84 -7.46 -4.52
CA VAL A 14 12.39 -7.25 -3.14
C VAL A 14 11.84 -8.55 -2.55
N ALA A 15 10.97 -9.25 -3.28
CA ALA A 15 10.44 -10.53 -2.84
C ALA A 15 11.53 -11.61 -2.66
N GLN A 16 12.53 -11.65 -3.56
CA GLN A 16 13.67 -12.56 -3.44
C GLN A 16 14.54 -12.23 -2.23
N ALA A 17 14.78 -10.95 -1.95
CA ALA A 17 15.53 -10.51 -0.78
C ALA A 17 14.83 -10.91 0.53
N ILE A 18 13.50 -10.74 0.61
CA ILE A 18 12.68 -11.17 1.75
C ILE A 18 12.78 -12.69 1.93
N ALA A 19 12.56 -13.45 0.85
CA ALA A 19 12.65 -14.91 0.90
C ALA A 19 14.04 -15.38 1.35
N GLY A 20 15.10 -14.77 0.82
CA GLY A 20 16.48 -15.07 1.23
C GLY A 20 16.74 -14.82 2.71
N ARG A 21 16.21 -13.73 3.28
CA ARG A 21 16.35 -13.44 4.72
C ARG A 21 15.56 -14.42 5.58
N LEU A 22 14.33 -14.75 5.20
CA LEU A 22 13.49 -15.69 5.95
C LEU A 22 14.02 -17.13 5.86
N ASN A 23 14.57 -17.53 4.71
CA ASN A 23 15.25 -18.82 4.54
C ASN A 23 16.44 -18.98 5.50
N LYS A 24 17.20 -17.90 5.77
CA LYS A 24 18.33 -17.94 6.71
C LYS A 24 17.93 -18.24 8.16
N ILE A 25 16.69 -17.93 8.55
CA ILE A 25 16.15 -18.25 9.88
C ILE A 25 15.33 -19.54 9.90
N GLY A 26 15.40 -20.35 8.83
CA GLY A 26 14.77 -21.67 8.75
C GLY A 26 13.37 -21.72 8.14
N LEU A 27 12.81 -20.58 7.71
CA LEU A 27 11.51 -20.55 7.01
C LEU A 27 11.71 -20.85 5.52
N LYS A 28 11.16 -21.96 5.02
CA LYS A 28 11.25 -22.31 3.59
C LYS A 28 10.31 -21.44 2.74
N ILE A 29 10.83 -20.35 2.18
CA ILE A 29 10.07 -19.41 1.36
C ILE A 29 10.47 -19.53 -0.11
N ASN A 30 9.49 -19.89 -0.95
CA ASN A 30 9.59 -19.80 -2.40
C ASN A 30 8.84 -18.57 -2.91
N VAL A 31 9.47 -17.81 -3.80
CA VAL A 31 8.86 -16.65 -4.46
C VAL A 31 8.18 -17.11 -5.74
N ARG A 32 6.91 -16.72 -5.91
CA ARG A 32 6.17 -16.90 -7.15
C ARG A 32 5.77 -15.54 -7.69
N VAL A 33 6.14 -15.28 -8.94
CA VAL A 33 5.89 -14.02 -9.62
C VAL A 33 4.71 -14.20 -10.57
N LEU A 34 3.76 -13.27 -10.54
CA LEU A 34 2.59 -13.27 -11.41
C LEU A 34 2.46 -11.92 -12.13
N GLU A 35 1.89 -11.94 -13.33
CA GLU A 35 1.41 -10.72 -13.99
C GLU A 35 0.35 -10.04 -13.10
N TRP A 36 0.32 -8.71 -13.08
CA TRP A 36 -0.47 -7.90 -12.15
C TRP A 36 -1.98 -8.22 -12.17
N GLY A 37 -2.58 -8.37 -13.35
CA GLY A 37 -4.00 -8.71 -13.49
C GLY A 37 -4.35 -10.05 -12.86
N VAL A 38 -3.51 -11.07 -13.07
CA VAL A 38 -3.67 -12.39 -12.42
C VAL A 38 -3.43 -12.28 -10.91
N TYR A 39 -2.38 -11.57 -10.51
CA TYR A 39 -1.97 -11.37 -9.13
C TYR A 39 -3.08 -10.74 -8.28
N VAL A 40 -3.61 -9.58 -8.72
CA VAL A 40 -4.62 -8.84 -7.98
C VAL A 40 -5.93 -9.63 -7.90
N LYS A 41 -6.29 -10.37 -8.97
CA LYS A 41 -7.46 -11.26 -8.96
C LYS A 41 -7.33 -12.36 -7.90
N GLN A 42 -6.14 -12.96 -7.76
CA GLN A 42 -5.90 -13.98 -6.73
C GLN A 42 -6.02 -13.40 -5.31
N ILE A 43 -5.38 -12.26 -5.03
CA ILE A 43 -5.48 -11.60 -3.72
C ILE A 43 -6.94 -11.29 -3.40
N LEU A 44 -7.64 -10.60 -4.29
CA LEU A 44 -8.99 -10.12 -4.06
C LEU A 44 -10.02 -11.24 -3.95
N SER A 45 -9.75 -12.42 -4.52
CA SER A 45 -10.59 -13.60 -4.33
C SER A 45 -10.51 -14.18 -2.92
N ARG A 46 -9.54 -13.75 -2.10
CA ARG A 46 -9.14 -14.34 -0.80
C ARG A 46 -8.73 -15.82 -0.88
N LYS A 47 -8.74 -16.44 -2.07
CA LYS A 47 -8.26 -17.79 -2.36
C LYS A 47 -6.84 -17.72 -2.89
N THR A 48 -5.98 -17.03 -2.15
CA THR A 48 -4.58 -16.89 -2.54
C THR A 48 -3.85 -18.20 -2.31
N GLU A 49 -2.99 -18.59 -3.22
CA GLU A 49 -2.20 -19.83 -3.10
C GLU A 49 -1.03 -19.70 -2.11
N SER A 50 -0.81 -18.52 -1.51
CA SER A 50 0.32 -18.28 -0.62
C SER A 50 -0.10 -17.47 0.60
N PRO A 51 0.32 -17.86 1.82
CA PRO A 51 -0.02 -17.11 3.04
C PRO A 51 0.64 -15.73 3.11
N MET A 52 1.57 -15.41 2.21
CA MET A 52 2.28 -14.13 2.15
C MET A 52 2.32 -13.59 0.73
N PHE A 53 2.09 -12.29 0.57
CA PHE A 53 2.14 -11.60 -0.71
C PHE A 53 2.69 -10.17 -0.54
N LEU A 54 3.43 -9.67 -1.55
CA LEU A 54 3.99 -8.33 -1.58
C LEU A 54 3.01 -7.32 -2.17
N LEU A 55 2.49 -6.41 -1.35
CA LEU A 55 1.58 -5.35 -1.79
C LEU A 55 2.11 -3.97 -1.37
N GLY A 56 1.72 -2.95 -2.13
CA GLY A 56 1.96 -1.54 -1.83
C GLY A 56 0.70 -0.72 -2.12
N TRP A 57 0.58 0.41 -1.44
CA TRP A 57 -0.56 1.32 -1.51
C TRP A 57 -0.06 2.76 -1.64
N GLY A 58 -0.64 3.51 -2.56
CA GLY A 58 -0.44 4.96 -2.72
C GLY A 58 -1.65 5.70 -2.17
N ASN A 59 -1.43 6.89 -1.60
CA ASN A 59 -2.49 7.73 -1.04
C ASN A 59 -2.39 9.16 -1.58
N ASP A 60 -3.16 9.43 -2.63
CA ASP A 60 -3.14 10.68 -3.39
C ASP A 60 -3.90 11.83 -2.70
N THR A 61 -4.73 11.52 -1.71
CA THR A 61 -5.44 12.54 -0.92
C THR A 61 -4.65 13.03 0.30
N PHE A 62 -3.60 12.30 0.68
CA PHE A 62 -2.86 12.48 1.94
C PHE A 62 -3.72 12.39 3.21
N ASP A 63 -4.94 11.91 3.09
CA ASP A 63 -5.84 11.70 4.21
C ASP A 63 -5.63 10.31 4.81
N ALA A 64 -5.51 10.20 6.14
CA ALA A 64 -5.33 8.92 6.82
C ALA A 64 -6.42 7.89 6.44
N ASP A 65 -7.64 8.35 6.20
CA ASP A 65 -8.78 7.54 5.77
C ASP A 65 -8.48 6.75 4.49
N GLY A 66 -7.81 7.41 3.52
CA GLY A 66 -7.50 6.84 2.20
C GLY A 66 -6.57 5.63 2.25
N THR A 67 -5.93 5.37 3.39
CA THR A 67 -5.13 4.16 3.63
C THR A 67 -5.77 3.26 4.68
N LEU A 68 -6.11 3.81 5.86
CA LEU A 68 -6.56 3.01 7.00
C LEU A 68 -7.86 2.26 6.72
N PHE A 69 -8.81 2.90 6.05
CA PHE A 69 -10.09 2.28 5.75
C PHE A 69 -9.94 1.14 4.73
N PRO A 70 -9.54 1.37 3.47
CA PRO A 70 -9.54 0.32 2.45
C PRO A 70 -8.56 -0.84 2.74
N MET A 71 -7.47 -0.59 3.47
CA MET A 71 -6.38 -1.55 3.65
C MET A 71 -6.44 -2.34 4.95
N PHE A 72 -7.08 -1.82 6.00
CA PHE A 72 -7.02 -2.42 7.33
C PHE A 72 -8.37 -2.59 8.02
N ARG A 73 -9.38 -1.77 7.70
CA ARG A 73 -10.71 -1.91 8.31
C ARG A 73 -11.33 -3.26 7.92
N SER A 74 -11.82 -4.01 8.89
CA SER A 74 -12.46 -5.31 8.69
C SER A 74 -13.56 -5.28 7.63
N GLY A 75 -13.55 -6.29 6.75
CA GLY A 75 -14.54 -6.42 5.68
C GLY A 75 -14.25 -5.60 4.42
N GLU A 76 -13.26 -4.70 4.46
CA GLU A 76 -12.83 -3.98 3.26
C GLU A 76 -12.07 -4.88 2.30
N ARG A 77 -12.17 -4.55 1.01
CA ARG A 77 -11.77 -5.42 -0.10
C ARG A 77 -10.30 -5.83 -0.05
N PHE A 78 -9.41 -4.92 0.36
CA PHE A 78 -7.97 -5.18 0.49
C PHE A 78 -7.55 -5.47 1.94
N SER A 79 -8.49 -5.47 2.89
CA SER A 79 -8.18 -5.80 4.28
C SER A 79 -8.13 -7.31 4.53
N PHE A 80 -6.95 -7.74 4.98
CA PHE A 80 -6.70 -9.06 5.56
C PHE A 80 -6.53 -8.99 7.08
N TYR A 81 -6.76 -7.82 7.66
CA TYR A 81 -6.69 -7.53 9.09
C TYR A 81 -8.11 -7.50 9.68
N SER A 82 -8.22 -7.78 10.98
CA SER A 82 -9.49 -7.71 11.69
C SER A 82 -9.25 -7.39 13.16
N ASN A 83 -9.65 -6.20 13.58
CA ASN A 83 -9.55 -5.76 14.98
C ASN A 83 -10.70 -4.77 15.29
N PRO A 84 -11.67 -5.13 16.15
CA PRO A 84 -12.84 -4.30 16.42
C PRO A 84 -12.52 -2.92 17.01
N GLU A 85 -11.45 -2.79 17.81
CA GLU A 85 -11.04 -1.50 18.36
C GLU A 85 -10.42 -0.60 17.28
N PHE A 86 -9.64 -1.18 16.36
CA PHE A 86 -9.15 -0.47 15.18
C PHE A 86 -10.32 0.03 14.32
N ASP A 87 -11.27 -0.86 14.00
CA ASP A 87 -12.43 -0.54 13.17
C ASP A 87 -13.24 0.62 13.76
N LYS A 88 -13.49 0.59 15.07
CA LYS A 88 -14.19 1.64 15.80
C LYS A 88 -13.53 3.01 15.59
N TYR A 89 -12.21 3.12 15.76
CA TYR A 89 -11.53 4.40 15.63
C TYR A 89 -11.42 4.88 14.18
N VAL A 90 -11.26 3.96 13.22
CA VAL A 90 -11.30 4.32 11.79
C VAL A 90 -12.69 4.81 11.40
N ASP A 91 -13.77 4.13 11.81
CA ASP A 91 -15.15 4.51 11.50
C ASP A 91 -15.54 5.84 12.17
N LEU A 92 -15.07 6.10 13.40
CA LEU A 92 -15.20 7.40 14.06
C LEU A 92 -14.42 8.51 13.33
N GLY A 93 -13.17 8.25 12.93
CA GLY A 93 -12.36 9.20 12.16
C GLY A 93 -13.01 9.59 10.83
N ARG A 94 -13.62 8.62 10.14
CA ARG A 94 -14.30 8.83 8.86
C ARG A 94 -15.58 9.66 8.98
N SER A 95 -16.30 9.53 10.09
CA SER A 95 -17.57 10.22 10.34
C SER A 95 -17.45 11.57 11.08
N THR A 96 -16.23 11.93 11.52
CA THR A 96 -15.97 13.15 12.30
C THR A 96 -15.52 14.30 11.41
N LEU A 97 -16.19 15.46 11.54
CA LEU A 97 -15.83 16.69 10.82
C LEU A 97 -14.81 17.57 11.58
N ASP A 98 -14.77 17.46 12.91
CA ASP A 98 -13.84 18.23 13.75
C ASP A 98 -12.40 17.71 13.56
N PRO A 99 -11.46 18.55 13.09
CA PRO A 99 -10.11 18.10 12.74
C PRO A 99 -9.32 17.51 13.91
N GLU A 100 -9.44 18.09 15.11
CA GLU A 100 -8.67 17.65 16.29
C GLU A 100 -9.18 16.31 16.81
N LYS A 101 -10.51 16.13 16.92
CA LYS A 101 -11.11 14.84 17.27
C LYS A 101 -10.79 13.77 16.23
N ARG A 102 -10.87 14.13 14.93
CA ARG A 102 -10.54 13.22 13.83
C ARG A 102 -9.10 12.76 13.90
N LYS A 103 -8.17 13.67 14.17
CA LYS A 103 -6.75 13.37 14.40
C LYS A 103 -6.55 12.45 15.60
N GLU A 104 -7.25 12.68 16.71
CA GLU A 104 -7.19 11.81 17.88
C GLU A 104 -7.63 10.37 17.53
N TYR A 105 -8.75 10.21 16.82
CA TYR A 105 -9.24 8.89 16.43
C TYR A 105 -8.27 8.17 15.50
N TYR A 106 -7.77 8.81 14.45
CA TYR A 106 -6.77 8.17 13.59
C TYR A 106 -5.45 7.90 14.31
N SER A 107 -5.05 8.73 15.28
CA SER A 107 -3.86 8.46 16.10
C SER A 107 -4.05 7.18 16.91
N LYS A 108 -5.23 6.98 17.53
CA LYS A 108 -5.56 5.74 18.25
C LYS A 108 -5.57 4.52 17.32
N ALA A 109 -6.18 4.63 16.14
CA ALA A 109 -6.15 3.57 15.14
C ALA A 109 -4.71 3.21 14.72
N LEU A 110 -3.87 4.21 14.47
CA LEU A 110 -2.46 4.01 14.12
C LEU A 110 -1.65 3.38 15.25
N HIS A 111 -1.90 3.74 16.52
CA HIS A 111 -1.27 3.08 17.66
C HIS A 111 -1.65 1.60 17.76
N ILE A 112 -2.93 1.27 17.58
CA ILE A 112 -3.38 -0.14 17.54
C ILE A 112 -2.68 -0.88 16.41
N LEU A 113 -2.61 -0.31 15.21
CA LEU A 113 -1.96 -0.93 14.06
C LEU A 113 -0.43 -1.04 14.24
N TYR A 114 0.18 -0.17 15.04
CA TYR A 114 1.61 -0.25 15.37
C TYR A 114 1.88 -1.41 16.34
N ASP A 115 1.04 -1.57 17.38
CA ASP A 115 1.19 -2.63 18.38
C ASP A 115 0.74 -4.01 17.87
N ASP A 116 -0.25 -4.03 16.97
CA ASP A 116 -0.82 -5.22 16.31
C ASP A 116 -0.82 -5.03 14.78
N PRO A 117 0.34 -5.17 14.12
CA PRO A 117 0.47 -4.86 12.72
C PRO A 117 -0.16 -5.93 11.83
N GLY A 118 -1.15 -5.54 11.04
CA GLY A 118 -1.70 -6.39 9.99
C GLY A 118 -0.69 -6.69 8.86
N TRP A 119 0.36 -5.88 8.73
CA TRP A 119 1.35 -5.92 7.65
C TRP A 119 2.78 -5.86 8.21
N ILE A 120 3.74 -6.48 7.51
CA ILE A 120 5.16 -6.19 7.74
C ILE A 120 5.51 -4.99 6.84
N PHE A 121 5.54 -3.80 7.42
CA PHE A 121 5.89 -2.57 6.70
C PHE A 121 7.38 -2.59 6.32
N LEU A 122 7.65 -2.43 5.01
CA LEU A 122 9.01 -2.57 4.47
C LEU A 122 9.70 -1.22 4.28
N TYR A 123 9.16 -0.39 3.41
CA TYR A 123 9.71 0.92 3.04
C TYR A 123 8.66 1.76 2.31
N GLN A 124 8.89 3.06 2.24
CA GLN A 124 8.18 3.96 1.35
C GLN A 124 8.92 4.03 0.01
N GLN A 125 8.23 3.67 -1.07
CA GLN A 125 8.82 3.76 -2.42
C GLN A 125 8.89 5.22 -2.85
N LYS A 126 9.98 5.61 -3.50
CA LYS A 126 10.07 6.91 -4.18
C LYS A 126 9.61 6.75 -5.61
N ASP A 127 8.76 7.67 -6.06
CA ASP A 127 8.39 7.73 -7.47
C ASP A 127 9.47 8.43 -8.28
N LEU A 128 9.81 7.79 -9.41
CA LEU A 128 10.81 8.26 -10.33
C LEU A 128 10.14 8.51 -11.68
N TYR A 129 10.12 9.78 -12.08
CA TYR A 129 9.51 10.19 -13.34
C TYR A 129 10.57 10.52 -14.37
N GLY A 130 10.46 9.90 -15.55
CA GLY A 130 11.20 10.28 -16.74
C GLY A 130 10.39 11.26 -17.58
N ALA A 131 10.82 12.51 -17.66
CA ALA A 131 10.19 13.53 -18.50
C ALA A 131 11.14 13.95 -19.64
N SER A 132 10.57 14.17 -20.83
CA SER A 132 11.33 14.69 -21.97
C SER A 132 11.78 16.12 -21.70
N LYS A 133 13.01 16.48 -22.09
CA LYS A 133 13.48 17.89 -22.06
C LYS A 133 12.66 18.84 -22.93
N ARG A 134 11.74 18.33 -23.76
CA ARG A 134 10.83 19.13 -24.60
C ARG A 134 9.59 19.62 -23.87
N ILE A 135 9.29 19.09 -22.68
CA ILE A 135 8.13 19.51 -21.91
C ILE A 135 8.54 20.24 -20.64
N LYS A 136 7.72 21.20 -20.24
CA LYS A 136 7.72 21.81 -18.92
C LYS A 136 6.67 21.09 -18.08
N TRP A 137 7.13 20.34 -17.10
CA TRP A 137 6.28 19.60 -16.17
C TRP A 137 7.05 19.34 -14.88
N GLU A 138 6.35 19.48 -13.76
CA GLU A 138 6.89 19.19 -12.43
C GLU A 138 6.10 18.02 -11.83
N ALA A 139 6.83 17.06 -11.27
CA ALA A 139 6.22 15.92 -10.59
C ALA A 139 5.46 16.39 -9.36
N ARG A 140 4.24 15.89 -9.21
CA ARG A 140 3.41 16.12 -8.02
C ARG A 140 3.73 15.08 -6.96
N SER A 141 3.49 15.43 -5.70
CA SER A 141 3.67 14.50 -4.58
C SER A 141 2.53 13.48 -4.43
N ASP A 142 1.39 13.69 -5.11
CA ASP A 142 0.18 12.86 -5.02
C ASP A 142 0.13 11.75 -6.09
N GLU A 143 1.26 11.47 -6.72
CA GLU A 143 1.45 10.46 -7.78
C GLU A 143 0.66 10.73 -9.08
N ARG A 144 -0.14 11.78 -9.15
CA ARG A 144 -1.02 12.08 -10.29
C ARG A 144 -0.26 12.80 -11.41
N ILE A 145 -0.58 12.42 -12.64
CA ILE A 145 -0.12 13.11 -13.86
C ILE A 145 -1.32 13.75 -14.53
N PHE A 146 -1.48 15.06 -14.36
CA PHE A 146 -2.48 15.82 -15.09
C PHE A 146 -1.85 16.39 -16.36
N LEU A 147 -2.34 15.95 -17.53
CA LEU A 147 -1.83 16.44 -18.82
C LEU A 147 -2.11 17.93 -19.05
N ILE A 148 -3.08 18.51 -18.34
CA ILE A 148 -3.35 19.95 -18.37
C ILE A 148 -2.22 20.78 -17.71
N ASP A 149 -1.42 20.17 -16.84
CA ASP A 149 -0.28 20.81 -16.18
C ASP A 149 1.03 20.69 -17.01
N VAL A 150 0.96 20.06 -18.19
CA VAL A 150 2.11 19.85 -19.08
C VAL A 150 2.10 20.89 -20.19
N ASP A 151 3.21 21.63 -20.33
CA ASP A 151 3.42 22.56 -21.44
C ASP A 151 4.66 22.17 -22.25
N TRP A 152 4.84 22.74 -23.45
CA TRP A 152 6.04 22.56 -24.25
C TRP A 152 7.09 23.62 -23.89
N ASN A 153 8.35 23.22 -23.80
CA ASN A 153 9.45 24.19 -23.75
C ASN A 153 9.53 24.88 -25.12
N LYS A 154 9.41 26.22 -25.11
CA LYS A 154 9.60 27.06 -26.30
C LYS A 154 11.06 27.08 -26.75
#